data_AF-A0A7J2JX37-F1
#
_entry.id   AF-A0A7J2JX37-F1
#
_cell.length_a   1.000
_cell.length_b   1.000
_cell.length_c   1.000
_cell.angle_alpha   90.00
_cell.angle_beta   90.00
_cell.angle_gamma   90.00
#
_symmetry.space_group_name_H-M   'P 1'
#
loop_
_entity.id
_entity.type
_entity.pdbx_description
1 polymer ?
#
loop_
_entity_poly.entity_id
_entity_poly.type
_entity_poly.pdbx_seq_one_letter_code
_entity_poly.pdbx_strand_id
1 'polypeptide(L)'
;MERHESMGRARSSLAALILLTVLLAASWPSQGISHGSATLGSPARTEVLSYEVVFEEPEVVELEGGCLVRIPGCGLTAEPGAPLLPRRTVAALLPPGGKPLNVTVEALDGRELPGTYDVLLAPEPRLLGDPAAPLGGPKGAGGPGLGVYPGRLYELGTRVQVWRGFRLLSLTLFPVQYDLAEGKLTFYSRFEITIVVERAEAEPARPNSAILRALRELALNPEVLDEYEIAPGSGKGYLIITRPLFEGAANQLKALLEGEGFTVHVEYVDDIVDEYEGTDVPEKIRNCIRYYYENYDYEDLYVLLLGDADPDDATAGYTLDKDWEVPTRYVYNPDPDDGYDEYYTGLPNDLTPTDYYYAGLDGDWDDDGDGQYGESSVYSSTGYDEADWLAEVWVGRLPVRSAEDAEDYVAKLQAYLDNLKMRYKRMLLLGAHLFDTDPNDYTDGAWACEKAAEFFPPEVAKRRLYENEDNLTYSNVVSEINTYDPIFVCSASHGSTGKLWLYWTYDWFADTELPEEVSGSGLIWYALACLSGAFDIDEVDKGECFSEAMIRDPDGSSVAHLASTRIAWGYVGSYWFLR
;
A
#
# COMPACT_ATOMS: atom_id res chain seq x y z
N MET A 1 -14.29 -12.34 -26.00
CA MET A 1 -14.37 -13.21 -24.81
C MET A 1 -13.03 -13.24 -24.10
N GLU A 2 -11.94 -13.73 -24.73
CA GLU A 2 -10.59 -13.80 -24.11
C GLU A 2 -10.03 -12.45 -23.60
N ARG A 3 -10.38 -11.32 -24.23
CA ARG A 3 -9.89 -9.98 -23.84
C ARG A 3 -10.54 -9.43 -22.55
N HIS A 4 -11.81 -9.74 -22.31
CA HIS A 4 -12.50 -9.41 -21.05
C HIS A 4 -11.98 -10.28 -19.90
N GLU A 5 -11.60 -11.53 -20.18
CA GLU A 5 -11.02 -12.44 -19.19
C GLU A 5 -9.61 -11.99 -18.75
N SER A 6 -8.77 -11.47 -19.68
CA SER A 6 -7.42 -11.00 -19.36
C SER A 6 -7.39 -9.74 -18.48
N MET A 7 -8.21 -8.72 -18.81
CA MET A 7 -8.35 -7.53 -17.94
C MET A 7 -9.01 -7.89 -16.60
N GLY A 8 -9.96 -8.82 -16.62
CA GLY A 8 -10.56 -9.37 -15.40
C GLY A 8 -9.53 -10.06 -14.50
N ARG A 9 -8.54 -10.76 -15.06
CA ARG A 9 -7.45 -11.42 -14.29
C ARG A 9 -6.45 -10.44 -13.68
N ALA A 10 -6.04 -9.40 -14.42
CA ALA A 10 -5.11 -8.40 -13.89
C ALA A 10 -5.72 -7.59 -12.72
N ARG A 11 -7.01 -7.22 -12.83
CA ARG A 11 -7.72 -6.53 -11.75
C ARG A 11 -7.92 -7.42 -10.52
N SER A 12 -8.21 -8.71 -10.70
CA SER A 12 -8.26 -9.65 -9.58
C SER A 12 -6.91 -9.83 -8.90
N SER A 13 -5.80 -9.76 -9.66
CA SER A 13 -4.46 -9.80 -9.06
C SER A 13 -4.18 -8.57 -8.19
N LEU A 14 -4.66 -7.37 -8.56
CA LEU A 14 -4.49 -6.18 -7.74
C LEU A 14 -5.34 -6.21 -6.46
N ALA A 15 -6.62 -6.61 -6.55
CA ALA A 15 -7.45 -6.76 -5.35
C ALA A 15 -6.97 -7.90 -4.44
N ALA A 16 -6.52 -9.02 -5.02
CA ALA A 16 -5.87 -10.08 -4.27
C ALA A 16 -4.57 -9.59 -3.63
N LEU A 17 -3.79 -8.77 -4.34
CA LEU A 17 -2.58 -8.16 -3.80
C LEU A 17 -2.93 -7.25 -2.63
N ILE A 18 -3.88 -6.32 -2.76
CA ILE A 18 -4.32 -5.44 -1.66
C ILE A 18 -4.74 -6.26 -0.43
N LEU A 19 -5.58 -7.28 -0.63
CA LEU A 19 -6.01 -8.15 0.47
C LEU A 19 -4.83 -8.91 1.08
N LEU A 20 -3.90 -9.41 0.27
CA LEU A 20 -2.67 -10.05 0.73
C LEU A 20 -1.78 -9.06 1.48
N THR A 21 -1.63 -7.82 1.01
CA THR A 21 -0.83 -6.77 1.67
C THR A 21 -1.41 -6.45 3.04
N VAL A 22 -2.73 -6.27 3.13
CA VAL A 22 -3.42 -6.04 4.42
C VAL A 22 -3.28 -7.24 5.35
N LEU A 23 -3.42 -8.47 4.83
CA LEU A 23 -3.20 -9.69 5.60
C LEU A 23 -1.74 -9.88 6.04
N LEU A 24 -0.78 -9.36 5.28
CA LEU A 24 0.64 -9.37 5.63
C LEU A 24 0.99 -8.26 6.62
N ALA A 25 0.39 -7.08 6.52
CA ALA A 25 0.61 -5.90 7.37
C ALA A 25 -0.04 -6.02 8.75
N ALA A 26 -1.10 -6.83 8.90
CA ALA A 26 -1.73 -7.11 10.19
C ALA A 26 -0.79 -7.91 11.10
N SER A 27 0.13 -7.23 11.78
CA SER A 27 0.91 -7.77 12.91
C SER A 27 1.71 -6.68 13.61
N TRP A 28 1.16 -6.10 14.68
CA TRP A 28 1.90 -5.63 15.86
C TRP A 28 1.12 -6.05 17.12
N PRO A 29 1.80 -6.41 18.22
CA PRO A 29 1.13 -6.95 19.40
C PRO A 29 0.28 -5.87 20.08
N SER A 30 -1.04 -6.06 20.13
CA SER A 30 -1.94 -5.29 20.99
C SER A 30 -2.57 -6.19 22.07
N GLN A 31 -2.71 -5.63 23.28
CA GLN A 31 -3.33 -6.31 24.40
C GLN A 31 -4.85 -6.10 24.38
N GLY A 32 -5.58 -7.22 24.44
CA GLY A 32 -6.85 -7.35 25.16
C GLY A 32 -8.02 -6.45 24.75
N ILE A 33 -9.04 -7.07 24.14
CA ILE A 33 -10.37 -6.49 23.89
C ILE A 33 -10.94 -5.87 25.18
N SER A 34 -11.23 -4.57 25.17
CA SER A 34 -12.02 -3.91 26.22
C SER A 34 -13.47 -3.69 25.75
N HIS A 35 -14.43 -4.01 26.61
CA HIS A 35 -15.86 -3.97 26.29
C HIS A 35 -16.45 -2.58 26.47
N GLY A 36 -16.90 -1.97 25.37
CA GLY A 36 -17.82 -0.83 25.38
C GLY A 36 -19.27 -1.29 25.59
N SER A 37 -19.98 -0.64 26.53
CA SER A 37 -21.38 -0.91 26.87
C SER A 37 -22.33 -0.21 25.89
N ALA A 38 -23.18 -0.97 25.19
CA ALA A 38 -24.33 -0.44 24.44
C ALA A 38 -25.65 -1.04 24.92
N THR A 39 -26.66 -0.18 25.01
CA THR A 39 -28.01 -0.41 25.55
C THR A 39 -28.91 -1.29 24.69
N LEU A 40 -29.79 -2.04 25.36
CA LEU A 40 -30.72 -3.03 24.84
C LEU A 40 -31.68 -2.54 23.74
N GLY A 41 -31.64 -3.18 22.57
CA GLY A 41 -32.68 -3.16 21.55
C GLY A 41 -32.80 -4.51 20.85
N SER A 42 -33.97 -5.17 20.96
CA SER A 42 -34.38 -6.47 20.38
C SER A 42 -33.47 -7.69 20.64
N PRO A 43 -33.99 -8.94 20.61
CA PRO A 43 -33.16 -10.10 20.89
C PRO A 43 -32.18 -10.32 19.74
N ALA A 44 -30.95 -9.88 19.96
CA ALA A 44 -29.79 -10.21 19.14
C ALA A 44 -29.76 -11.71 18.85
N ARG A 45 -29.80 -12.08 17.57
CA ARG A 45 -29.66 -13.48 17.17
C ARG A 45 -28.18 -13.79 17.11
N THR A 46 -27.68 -14.42 18.17
CA THR A 46 -26.30 -14.92 18.22
C THR A 46 -26.14 -16.13 17.30
N GLU A 47 -25.07 -16.12 16.51
CA GLU A 47 -24.67 -17.20 15.63
C GLU A 47 -23.26 -17.67 16.01
N VAL A 48 -23.00 -18.98 15.84
CA VAL A 48 -21.68 -19.56 16.09
C VAL A 48 -21.18 -20.09 14.76
N LEU A 49 -20.05 -19.54 14.32
CA LEU A 49 -19.35 -19.94 13.11
C LEU A 49 -18.13 -20.76 13.51
N SER A 50 -17.92 -21.92 12.89
CA SER A 50 -16.80 -22.81 13.19
C SER A 50 -16.08 -23.21 11.91
N TYR A 51 -14.77 -23.01 11.89
CA TYR A 51 -13.91 -23.22 10.73
C TYR A 51 -12.66 -24.00 11.12
N GLU A 52 -12.10 -24.73 10.17
CA GLU A 52 -10.86 -25.50 10.35
C GLU A 52 -9.81 -24.98 9.37
N VAL A 53 -8.60 -24.74 9.88
CA VAL A 53 -7.41 -24.46 9.07
C VAL A 53 -6.41 -25.59 9.26
N VAL A 54 -6.01 -26.21 8.16
CA VAL A 54 -5.01 -27.29 8.13
C VAL A 54 -3.73 -26.78 7.49
N PHE A 55 -2.61 -27.15 8.09
CA PHE A 55 -1.27 -26.85 7.60
C PHE A 55 -0.62 -28.10 7.03
N GLU A 56 0.09 -27.91 5.92
CA GLU A 56 0.99 -28.93 5.38
C GLU A 56 2.19 -29.14 6.31
N GLU A 57 2.87 -30.27 6.15
CA GLU A 57 4.06 -30.60 6.94
C GLU A 57 5.18 -29.56 6.74
N PRO A 58 5.84 -29.11 7.82
CA PRO A 58 6.92 -28.13 7.72
C PRO A 58 8.17 -28.74 7.08
N GLU A 59 8.79 -27.95 6.20
CA GLU A 59 10.13 -28.19 5.67
C GLU A 59 11.14 -27.34 6.44
N VAL A 60 12.22 -27.96 6.91
CA VAL A 60 13.35 -27.24 7.51
C VAL A 60 14.42 -27.10 6.44
N VAL A 61 14.72 -25.86 6.08
CA VAL A 61 15.73 -25.50 5.08
C VAL A 61 16.96 -24.98 5.80
N GLU A 62 18.09 -25.68 5.65
CA GLU A 62 19.37 -25.23 6.18
C GLU A 62 19.94 -24.11 5.31
N LEU A 63 20.35 -23.02 5.96
CA LEU A 63 20.92 -21.83 5.34
C LEU A 63 22.23 -21.45 6.05
N GLU A 64 22.94 -20.47 5.52
CA GLU A 64 24.09 -19.90 6.23
C GLU A 64 23.60 -19.17 7.49
N GLY A 65 24.18 -19.49 8.65
CA GLY A 65 23.81 -18.87 9.94
C GLY A 65 22.63 -19.49 10.68
N GLY A 66 21.98 -20.54 10.16
CA GLY A 66 20.90 -21.25 10.84
C GLY A 66 19.96 -21.98 9.90
N CYS A 67 18.74 -22.24 10.36
CA CYS A 67 17.69 -22.89 9.57
C CYS A 67 16.45 -22.01 9.46
N LEU A 68 15.69 -22.24 8.40
CA LEU A 68 14.39 -21.64 8.18
C LEU A 68 13.31 -22.72 8.11
N VAL A 69 12.25 -22.57 8.90
CA VAL A 69 11.07 -23.44 8.80
C VAL A 69 10.11 -22.85 7.78
N ARG A 70 9.69 -23.64 6.79
CA ARG A 70 8.75 -23.23 5.75
C ARG A 70 7.53 -24.14 5.75
N ILE A 71 6.36 -23.51 5.63
CA ILE A 71 5.09 -24.20 5.40
C ILE A 71 4.43 -23.53 4.19
N PRO A 72 3.97 -24.29 3.18
CA PRO A 72 3.22 -23.74 2.05
C PRO A 72 2.05 -22.86 2.52
N GLY A 73 1.87 -21.70 1.86
CA GLY A 73 0.82 -20.74 2.21
C GLY A 73 1.06 -19.93 3.49
N CYS A 74 2.25 -20.02 4.10
CA CYS A 74 2.63 -19.22 5.26
C CYS A 74 3.65 -18.13 4.90
N GLY A 75 3.44 -16.93 5.47
CA GLY A 75 4.48 -15.93 5.64
C GLY A 75 5.37 -16.26 6.85
N LEU A 76 6.23 -15.32 7.25
CA LEU A 76 7.00 -15.42 8.49
C LEU A 76 6.63 -14.34 9.48
N THR A 77 6.89 -14.61 10.76
CA THR A 77 6.98 -13.58 11.79
C THR A 77 8.08 -12.59 11.47
N ALA A 78 7.84 -11.30 11.73
CA ALA A 78 8.71 -10.19 11.33
C ALA A 78 9.17 -9.29 12.48
N GLU A 79 8.99 -9.71 13.73
CA GLU A 79 9.47 -8.97 14.90
C GLU A 79 11.01 -8.97 14.92
N PRO A 80 11.68 -7.82 14.74
CA PRO A 80 13.14 -7.76 14.61
C PRO A 80 13.87 -8.43 15.79
N GLY A 81 14.83 -9.31 15.47
CA GLY A 81 15.59 -10.08 16.44
C GLY A 81 14.87 -11.29 17.04
N ALA A 82 13.60 -11.53 16.73
CA ALA A 82 12.89 -12.74 17.12
C ALA A 82 13.05 -13.87 16.07
N PRO A 83 12.89 -15.16 16.44
CA PRO A 83 12.96 -16.28 15.51
C PRO A 83 12.00 -16.17 14.32
N LEU A 84 12.46 -16.60 13.14
CA LEU A 84 11.69 -16.67 11.90
C LEU A 84 10.82 -17.90 11.86
N LEU A 85 9.55 -17.74 12.21
CA LEU A 85 8.60 -18.85 12.22
C LEU A 85 7.46 -18.65 11.22
N PRO A 86 6.97 -19.74 10.60
CA PRO A 86 5.78 -19.70 9.76
C PRO A 86 4.59 -19.09 10.51
N ARG A 87 3.92 -18.15 9.85
CA ARG A 87 2.61 -17.64 10.26
C ARG A 87 1.67 -17.61 9.06
N ARG A 88 0.37 -17.72 9.30
CA ARG A 88 -0.63 -17.53 8.26
C ARG A 88 -1.75 -16.63 8.77
N THR A 89 -1.93 -15.49 8.14
CA THR A 89 -3.11 -14.63 8.37
C THR A 89 -4.24 -15.09 7.45
N VAL A 90 -5.41 -15.32 8.03
CA VAL A 90 -6.65 -15.62 7.30
C VAL A 90 -7.66 -14.51 7.51
N ALA A 91 -8.44 -14.20 6.47
CA ALA A 91 -9.60 -13.32 6.58
C ALA A 91 -10.87 -14.15 6.79
N ALA A 92 -11.51 -14.03 7.94
CA ALA A 92 -12.84 -14.56 8.18
C ALA A 92 -13.90 -13.51 7.82
N LEU A 93 -14.76 -13.82 6.86
CA LEU A 93 -15.94 -13.01 6.56
C LEU A 93 -16.95 -13.15 7.69
N LEU A 94 -17.43 -12.02 8.19
CA LEU A 94 -18.55 -11.99 9.12
C LEU A 94 -19.87 -11.91 8.31
N PRO A 95 -20.98 -12.47 8.82
CA PRO A 95 -22.30 -12.25 8.24
C PRO A 95 -22.62 -10.74 8.11
N PRO A 96 -23.56 -10.35 7.24
CA PRO A 96 -23.98 -8.95 7.10
C PRO A 96 -24.31 -8.33 8.47
N GLY A 97 -23.69 -7.18 8.77
CA GLY A 97 -23.88 -6.48 10.05
C GLY A 97 -23.28 -7.20 11.27
N GLY A 98 -22.55 -8.29 11.05
CA GLY A 98 -21.99 -9.14 12.09
C GLY A 98 -20.97 -8.42 12.96
N LYS A 99 -21.14 -8.53 14.27
CA LYS A 99 -20.19 -8.05 15.29
C LYS A 99 -19.64 -9.25 16.07
N PRO A 100 -18.32 -9.49 16.09
CA PRO A 100 -17.76 -10.61 16.83
C PRO A 100 -17.89 -10.32 18.33
N LEU A 101 -18.56 -11.22 19.05
CA LEU A 101 -18.69 -11.19 20.50
C LEU A 101 -17.54 -11.93 21.18
N ASN A 102 -17.11 -13.03 20.58
CA ASN A 102 -16.03 -13.86 21.08
C ASN A 102 -15.37 -14.64 19.95
N VAL A 103 -14.05 -14.78 20.01
CA VAL A 103 -13.28 -15.60 19.07
C VAL A 103 -12.36 -16.51 19.86
N THR A 104 -12.52 -17.81 19.65
CA THR A 104 -11.68 -18.83 20.28
C THR A 104 -11.00 -19.66 19.22
N VAL A 105 -9.70 -19.88 19.38
CA VAL A 105 -8.93 -20.73 18.48
C VAL A 105 -8.25 -21.82 19.28
N GLU A 106 -8.44 -23.06 18.88
CA GLU A 106 -7.81 -24.23 19.47
C GLU A 106 -6.80 -24.82 18.48
N ALA A 107 -5.53 -24.90 18.89
CA ALA A 107 -4.50 -25.60 18.10
C ALA A 107 -4.49 -27.07 18.49
N LEU A 108 -4.52 -27.93 17.48
CA LEU A 108 -4.71 -29.37 17.61
C LEU A 108 -3.52 -30.11 16.98
N ASP A 109 -3.42 -31.40 17.32
CA ASP A 109 -2.45 -32.33 16.73
C ASP A 109 -0.98 -31.89 16.88
N GLY A 110 -0.69 -31.16 17.98
CA GLY A 110 0.63 -30.65 18.32
C GLY A 110 1.67 -31.76 18.52
N ARG A 111 2.82 -31.66 17.86
CA ARG A 111 3.94 -32.59 17.99
C ARG A 111 5.29 -31.88 17.92
N GLU A 112 6.27 -32.39 18.68
CA GLU A 112 7.65 -31.93 18.58
C GLU A 112 8.26 -32.41 17.24
N LEU A 113 8.99 -31.54 16.55
CA LEU A 113 9.80 -31.92 15.40
C LEU A 113 11.11 -32.55 15.89
N PRO A 114 11.58 -33.64 15.25
CA PRO A 114 12.74 -34.38 15.75
C PRO A 114 14.03 -33.59 15.53
N GLY A 115 14.65 -33.14 16.63
CA GLY A 115 15.98 -32.52 16.61
C GLY A 115 16.08 -31.29 17.49
N THR A 116 17.16 -30.54 17.27
CA THR A 116 17.37 -29.20 17.82
C THR A 116 17.76 -28.29 16.66
N TYR A 117 17.21 -27.08 16.65
CA TYR A 117 17.23 -26.16 15.53
C TYR A 117 17.82 -24.84 15.99
N ASP A 118 18.58 -24.20 15.11
CA ASP A 118 19.05 -22.83 15.27
C ASP A 118 18.27 -21.96 14.28
N VAL A 119 17.12 -21.44 14.70
CA VAL A 119 16.20 -20.72 13.79
C VAL A 119 16.73 -19.32 13.52
N LEU A 120 16.83 -18.95 12.24
CA LEU A 120 17.23 -17.61 11.82
C LEU A 120 16.36 -16.53 12.48
N LEU A 121 16.93 -15.37 12.75
CA LEU A 121 16.20 -14.26 13.36
C LEU A 121 15.66 -13.30 12.29
N ALA A 122 14.53 -12.66 12.57
CA ALA A 122 14.00 -11.62 11.70
C ALA A 122 14.96 -10.41 11.69
N PRO A 123 15.31 -9.88 10.52
CA PRO A 123 16.10 -8.66 10.40
C PRO A 123 15.24 -7.45 10.76
N GLU A 124 15.92 -6.39 11.17
CA GLU A 124 15.34 -5.07 11.29
C GLU A 124 15.22 -4.45 9.88
N PRO A 125 14.07 -3.84 9.50
CA PRO A 125 14.00 -3.04 8.29
C PRO A 125 14.98 -1.88 8.42
N ARG A 126 15.59 -1.47 7.31
CA ARG A 126 16.59 -0.40 7.30
C ARG A 126 16.18 0.70 6.36
N LEU A 127 16.68 1.90 6.65
CA LEU A 127 16.67 2.99 5.70
C LEU A 127 17.41 2.50 4.45
N LEU A 128 16.83 2.77 3.27
CA LEU A 128 17.56 2.56 2.03
C LEU A 128 18.77 3.49 2.03
N GLY A 129 19.97 2.94 2.32
CA GLY A 129 21.24 3.66 2.32
C GLY A 129 22.11 3.38 3.54
N ASP A 130 21.57 2.70 4.55
CA ASP A 130 22.33 2.38 5.75
C ASP A 130 23.52 1.44 5.46
N PRO A 131 24.65 1.63 6.17
CA PRO A 131 25.76 0.70 6.11
C PRO A 131 25.32 -0.70 6.59
N ALA A 132 25.95 -1.75 6.08
CA ALA A 132 25.62 -3.10 6.51
C ALA A 132 25.90 -3.34 7.99
N ALA A 133 24.85 -3.58 8.75
CA ALA A 133 24.92 -4.37 9.97
C ALA A 133 24.81 -5.87 9.63
N PRO A 134 25.48 -6.75 10.41
CA PRO A 134 25.37 -8.20 10.23
C PRO A 134 23.92 -8.67 10.30
N LEU A 135 23.61 -9.78 9.61
CA LEU A 135 22.37 -10.51 9.81
C LEU A 135 22.25 -10.89 11.29
N GLY A 136 21.31 -10.25 11.97
CA GLY A 136 21.15 -10.35 13.40
C GLY A 136 20.34 -9.15 13.89
N GLY A 137 19.42 -9.40 14.81
CA GLY A 137 18.60 -8.36 15.42
C GLY A 137 19.44 -7.23 16.03
N PRO A 138 18.79 -6.12 16.41
CA PRO A 138 19.46 -4.89 16.82
C PRO A 138 20.55 -5.16 17.86
N LYS A 139 21.68 -4.45 17.79
CA LYS A 139 22.58 -4.32 18.95
C LYS A 139 21.85 -3.54 20.05
N GLY A 140 21.00 -4.21 20.84
CA GLY A 140 20.31 -3.59 21.96
C GLY A 140 18.85 -3.99 22.13
N ALA A 141 18.20 -4.63 21.15
CA ALA A 141 16.92 -5.28 21.40
C ALA A 141 17.18 -6.47 22.31
N GLY A 142 16.60 -6.45 23.51
CA GLY A 142 16.53 -7.66 24.31
C GLY A 142 15.78 -8.69 23.48
N GLY A 143 16.51 -9.65 22.91
CA GLY A 143 15.89 -10.78 22.21
C GLY A 143 14.79 -11.38 23.09
N PRO A 144 13.78 -12.03 22.49
CA PRO A 144 12.64 -12.55 23.23
C PRO A 144 13.17 -13.27 24.47
N GLY A 145 12.71 -12.82 25.65
CA GLY A 145 13.20 -13.37 26.92
C GLY A 145 13.10 -14.90 26.89
N LEU A 146 14.01 -15.59 27.60
CA LEU A 146 14.03 -17.06 27.66
C LEU A 146 12.60 -17.63 27.79
N GLY A 147 12.14 -18.37 26.79
CA GLY A 147 10.75 -18.82 26.69
C GLY A 147 10.41 -19.46 25.35
N VAL A 148 9.12 -19.69 25.13
CA VAL A 148 8.58 -20.19 23.86
C VAL A 148 8.14 -18.99 23.02
N TYR A 149 8.58 -18.95 21.76
CA TYR A 149 8.19 -17.92 20.79
C TYR A 149 7.37 -18.56 19.63
N PRO A 150 6.29 -17.92 19.15
CA PRO A 150 5.74 -16.64 19.60
C PRO A 150 5.08 -16.68 20.99
N GLY A 151 4.89 -17.86 21.58
CA GLY A 151 4.28 -18.03 22.91
C GLY A 151 2.76 -17.84 22.90
N ARG A 152 2.20 -17.49 21.75
CA ARG A 152 0.77 -17.48 21.42
C ARG A 152 0.54 -18.30 20.15
N LEU A 153 -0.59 -18.98 20.08
CA LEU A 153 -0.97 -19.83 18.95
C LEU A 153 -1.74 -19.06 17.88
N TYR A 154 -2.33 -17.93 18.25
CA TYR A 154 -3.02 -17.04 17.33
C TYR A 154 -2.99 -15.60 17.83
N GLU A 155 -3.34 -14.68 16.95
CA GLU A 155 -3.51 -13.25 17.19
C GLU A 155 -4.68 -12.74 16.35
N LEU A 156 -5.56 -11.96 16.96
CA LEU A 156 -6.69 -11.33 16.27
C LEU A 156 -6.26 -9.99 15.72
N GLY A 157 -6.82 -9.61 14.58
CA GLY A 157 -6.74 -8.23 14.10
C GLY A 157 -7.24 -7.25 15.15
N THR A 158 -6.69 -6.04 15.10
CA THR A 158 -7.03 -4.91 15.98
C THR A 158 -8.51 -4.55 15.90
N ARG A 159 -9.14 -4.68 14.73
CA ARG A 159 -10.56 -4.39 14.50
C ARG A 159 -11.19 -5.28 13.44
N VAL A 160 -12.52 -5.21 13.35
CA VAL A 160 -13.24 -5.67 12.15
C VAL A 160 -13.01 -4.64 11.05
N GLN A 161 -12.36 -5.08 9.97
CA GLN A 161 -12.17 -4.26 8.79
C GLN A 161 -13.43 -4.31 7.92
N VAL A 162 -13.70 -3.22 7.21
CA VAL A 162 -14.80 -3.16 6.25
C VAL A 162 -14.17 -2.90 4.89
N TRP A 163 -14.59 -3.67 3.89
CA TRP A 163 -14.15 -3.44 2.52
C TRP A 163 -15.34 -3.37 1.61
N ARG A 164 -15.71 -2.15 1.22
CA ARG A 164 -16.90 -1.91 0.39
C ARG A 164 -18.16 -2.62 0.91
N GLY A 165 -18.33 -2.63 2.23
CA GLY A 165 -19.45 -3.25 2.95
C GLY A 165 -19.21 -4.70 3.41
N PHE A 166 -18.19 -5.42 2.91
CA PHE A 166 -17.85 -6.74 3.44
C PHE A 166 -17.07 -6.61 4.75
N ARG A 167 -17.53 -7.32 5.77
CA ARG A 167 -16.91 -7.28 7.11
C ARG A 167 -15.92 -8.42 7.26
N LEU A 168 -14.68 -8.09 7.57
CA LEU A 168 -13.54 -8.99 7.61
C LEU A 168 -12.92 -8.97 9.00
N LEU A 169 -12.71 -10.15 9.57
CA LEU A 169 -11.91 -10.34 10.77
C LEU A 169 -10.60 -11.02 10.37
N SER A 170 -9.47 -10.34 10.55
CA SER A 170 -8.16 -10.95 10.34
C SER A 170 -7.78 -11.80 11.57
N LEU A 171 -7.18 -12.96 11.30
CA LEU A 171 -6.70 -13.89 12.30
C LEU A 171 -5.35 -14.45 11.86
N THR A 172 -4.30 -14.16 12.62
CA THR A 172 -2.96 -14.69 12.40
C THR A 172 -2.79 -15.96 13.22
N LEU A 173 -2.42 -17.06 12.56
CA LEU A 173 -2.15 -18.36 13.17
C LEU A 173 -0.65 -18.64 13.19
N PHE A 174 -0.16 -19.19 14.31
CA PHE A 174 1.24 -19.55 14.54
C PHE A 174 1.40 -21.07 14.66
N PRO A 175 1.46 -21.80 13.53
CA PRO A 175 1.51 -23.26 13.52
C PRO A 175 2.79 -23.84 14.12
N VAL A 176 3.84 -23.04 14.29
CA VAL A 176 5.12 -23.48 14.86
C VAL A 176 5.46 -22.64 16.08
N GLN A 177 5.85 -23.32 17.16
CA GLN A 177 6.35 -22.71 18.39
C GLN A 177 7.80 -23.16 18.61
N TYR A 178 8.69 -22.24 18.95
CA TYR A 178 10.11 -22.48 19.17
C TYR A 178 10.47 -22.23 20.63
N ASP A 179 10.99 -23.26 21.31
CA ASP A 179 11.58 -23.12 22.63
C ASP A 179 13.02 -22.61 22.48
N LEU A 180 13.24 -21.35 22.86
CA LEU A 180 14.55 -20.70 22.72
C LEU A 180 15.63 -21.29 23.63
N ALA A 181 15.26 -21.99 24.70
CA ALA A 181 16.21 -22.57 25.65
C ALA A 181 16.66 -23.96 25.21
N GLU A 182 15.74 -24.76 24.65
CA GLU A 182 16.01 -26.13 24.21
C GLU A 182 16.32 -26.24 22.72
N GLY A 183 16.05 -25.19 21.93
CA GLY A 183 16.20 -25.21 20.47
C GLY A 183 15.18 -26.13 19.80
N LYS A 184 14.00 -26.33 20.38
CA LYS A 184 13.01 -27.31 19.90
C LYS A 184 11.82 -26.64 19.25
N LEU A 185 11.29 -27.28 18.21
CA LEU A 185 10.10 -26.84 17.49
C LEU A 185 8.91 -27.73 17.80
N THR A 186 7.78 -27.13 18.16
CA THR A 186 6.49 -27.80 18.23
C THR A 186 5.62 -27.32 17.06
N PHE A 187 5.12 -28.27 16.26
CA PHE A 187 4.24 -28.01 15.13
C PHE A 187 2.81 -28.47 15.42
N TYR A 188 1.85 -27.60 15.11
CA TYR A 188 0.42 -27.85 15.17
C TYR A 188 -0.13 -27.88 13.74
N SER A 189 -0.64 -29.03 13.30
CA SER A 189 -1.11 -29.20 11.92
C SER A 189 -2.52 -28.70 11.68
N ARG A 190 -3.29 -28.42 12.74
CA ARG A 190 -4.72 -28.11 12.65
C ARG A 190 -5.15 -27.08 13.67
N PHE A 191 -5.99 -26.14 13.25
CA PHE A 191 -6.56 -25.09 14.08
C PHE A 191 -8.07 -25.05 13.90
N GLU A 192 -8.82 -25.16 15.00
CA GLU A 192 -10.27 -24.98 15.03
C GLU A 192 -10.59 -23.57 15.51
N ILE A 193 -11.26 -22.78 14.66
CA ILE A 193 -11.63 -21.40 14.90
C ILE A 193 -13.12 -21.35 15.17
N THR A 194 -13.53 -20.76 16.29
CA THR A 194 -14.94 -20.51 16.60
C THR A 194 -15.16 -19.02 16.82
N ILE A 195 -16.09 -18.45 16.06
CA ILE A 195 -16.48 -17.05 16.11
C ILE A 195 -17.94 -16.98 16.54
N VAL A 196 -18.19 -16.38 17.71
CA VAL A 196 -19.54 -16.05 18.17
C VAL A 196 -19.86 -14.66 17.67
N VAL A 197 -20.91 -14.53 16.85
CA VAL A 197 -21.27 -13.28 16.18
C VAL A 197 -22.67 -12.85 16.59
N GLU A 198 -22.84 -11.57 16.86
CA GLU A 198 -24.13 -10.90 16.92
C GLU A 198 -24.47 -10.34 15.53
N ARG A 199 -25.63 -10.69 14.99
CA ARG A 199 -26.13 -10.07 13.76
C ARG A 199 -26.77 -8.71 14.06
N ALA A 200 -26.44 -7.72 13.25
CA ALA A 200 -27.12 -6.44 13.19
C ALA A 200 -27.65 -6.17 11.78
N GLU A 201 -28.42 -5.10 11.61
CA GLU A 201 -28.76 -4.59 10.27
C GLU A 201 -27.48 -4.16 9.54
N ALA A 202 -27.50 -4.31 8.23
CA ALA A 202 -26.36 -4.07 7.36
C ALA A 202 -26.81 -3.33 6.11
N GLU A 203 -26.02 -2.36 5.69
CA GLU A 203 -26.17 -1.74 4.38
C GLU A 203 -25.74 -2.72 3.27
N PRO A 204 -26.30 -2.62 2.06
CA PRO A 204 -25.85 -3.43 0.93
C PRO A 204 -24.36 -3.22 0.62
N ALA A 205 -23.65 -4.32 0.38
CA ALA A 205 -22.25 -4.27 -0.04
C ALA A 205 -22.15 -3.76 -1.49
N ARG A 206 -21.03 -3.11 -1.80
CA ARG A 206 -20.74 -2.51 -3.12
C ARG A 206 -19.47 -3.13 -3.73
N PRO A 207 -19.38 -4.46 -3.93
CA PRO A 207 -18.21 -5.07 -4.57
C PRO A 207 -17.99 -4.52 -5.98
N ASN A 208 -16.73 -4.49 -6.40
CA ASN A 208 -16.40 -4.72 -7.80
C ASN A 208 -16.05 -6.20 -8.03
N SER A 209 -16.06 -6.59 -9.30
CA SER A 209 -15.74 -7.96 -9.72
C SER A 209 -14.34 -8.46 -9.28
N ALA A 210 -13.38 -7.56 -9.04
CA ALA A 210 -12.04 -7.92 -8.62
C ALA A 210 -11.96 -8.27 -7.13
N ILE A 211 -12.55 -7.43 -6.27
CA ILE A 211 -12.63 -7.63 -4.82
C ILE A 211 -13.43 -8.89 -4.52
N LEU A 212 -14.58 -9.06 -5.18
CA LEU A 212 -15.42 -10.25 -4.99
C LEU A 212 -14.65 -11.53 -5.33
N ARG A 213 -13.81 -11.51 -6.38
CA ARG A 213 -12.96 -12.65 -6.74
C ARG A 213 -11.88 -12.89 -5.70
N ALA A 214 -11.17 -11.84 -5.27
CA ALA A 214 -10.14 -11.95 -4.24
C ALA A 214 -10.71 -12.54 -2.94
N LEU A 215 -11.87 -12.08 -2.49
CA LEU A 215 -12.55 -12.61 -1.31
C LEU A 215 -12.99 -14.07 -1.51
N ARG A 216 -13.50 -14.45 -2.70
CA ARG A 216 -13.84 -15.86 -3.00
C ARG A 216 -12.62 -16.78 -2.99
N GLU A 217 -11.45 -16.27 -3.37
CA GLU A 217 -10.21 -17.05 -3.45
C GLU A 217 -9.47 -17.12 -2.11
N LEU A 218 -9.50 -16.06 -1.31
CA LEU A 218 -8.61 -15.88 -0.16
C LEU A 218 -9.31 -15.90 1.21
N ALA A 219 -10.62 -15.65 1.28
CA ALA A 219 -11.34 -15.70 2.55
C ALA A 219 -11.43 -17.15 3.07
N LEU A 220 -11.47 -17.30 4.39
CA LEU A 220 -11.61 -18.59 5.07
C LEU A 220 -12.95 -19.28 4.76
N ASN A 221 -13.98 -18.48 4.55
CA ASN A 221 -15.39 -18.89 4.48
C ASN A 221 -16.11 -18.09 3.37
N PRO A 222 -15.69 -18.26 2.10
CA PRO A 222 -16.16 -17.45 0.98
C PRO A 222 -17.67 -17.58 0.72
N GLU A 223 -18.32 -18.64 1.19
CA GLU A 223 -19.77 -18.84 1.13
C GLU A 223 -20.57 -17.76 1.86
N VAL A 224 -20.00 -17.09 2.87
CA VAL A 224 -20.67 -16.00 3.60
C VAL A 224 -20.95 -14.81 2.68
N LEU A 225 -20.22 -14.65 1.58
CA LEU A 225 -20.50 -13.63 0.56
C LEU A 225 -21.91 -13.77 -0.05
N ASP A 226 -22.46 -14.99 -0.09
CA ASP A 226 -23.81 -15.24 -0.63
C ASP A 226 -24.93 -14.73 0.29
N GLU A 227 -24.61 -14.37 1.54
CA GLU A 227 -25.56 -13.77 2.48
C GLU A 227 -25.69 -12.25 2.34
N TYR A 228 -24.72 -11.59 1.68
CA TYR A 228 -24.73 -10.15 1.52
C TYR A 228 -25.70 -9.70 0.44
N GLU A 229 -26.53 -8.71 0.77
CA GLU A 229 -27.22 -7.94 -0.25
C GLU A 229 -26.20 -7.08 -1.00
N ILE A 230 -26.29 -7.08 -2.32
CA ILE A 230 -25.39 -6.34 -3.19
C ILE A 230 -26.14 -5.14 -3.76
N ALA A 231 -25.60 -3.94 -3.55
CA ALA A 231 -26.10 -2.73 -4.17
C ALA A 231 -26.03 -2.88 -5.70
N PRO A 232 -27.03 -2.38 -6.45
CA PRO A 232 -26.94 -2.35 -7.89
C PRO A 232 -25.73 -1.48 -8.30
N GLY A 233 -24.81 -2.05 -9.08
CA GLY A 233 -23.68 -1.34 -9.66
C GLY A 233 -23.72 -1.47 -11.17
N SER A 234 -23.84 -0.36 -11.89
CA SER A 234 -23.82 -0.37 -13.35
C SER A 234 -23.00 0.80 -13.88
N GLY A 235 -21.71 0.57 -14.14
CA GLY A 235 -20.82 1.54 -14.77
C GLY A 235 -19.65 1.96 -13.90
N LYS A 236 -18.82 2.85 -14.45
CA LYS A 236 -17.64 3.40 -13.79
C LYS A 236 -17.85 4.89 -13.57
N GLY A 237 -17.82 5.31 -12.31
CA GLY A 237 -17.83 6.72 -11.93
C GLY A 237 -16.42 7.28 -11.92
N TYR A 238 -16.30 8.57 -12.23
CA TYR A 238 -15.06 9.32 -12.09
C TYR A 238 -15.39 10.69 -11.50
N LEU A 239 -14.78 11.03 -10.37
CA LEU A 239 -14.97 12.30 -9.67
C LEU A 239 -13.67 13.09 -9.75
N ILE A 240 -13.69 14.21 -10.46
CA ILE A 240 -12.57 15.15 -10.52
C ILE A 240 -12.83 16.22 -9.47
N ILE A 241 -11.96 16.32 -8.47
CA ILE A 241 -12.00 17.35 -7.43
C ILE A 241 -10.90 18.35 -7.73
N THR A 242 -11.25 19.61 -7.90
CA THR A 242 -10.32 20.61 -8.43
C THR A 242 -10.60 22.03 -7.95
N ARG A 243 -9.83 22.98 -8.46
CA ARG A 243 -10.00 24.43 -8.27
C ARG A 243 -10.48 25.10 -9.56
N PRO A 244 -11.17 26.26 -9.47
CA PRO A 244 -11.60 27.02 -10.63
C PRO A 244 -10.49 27.35 -11.63
N LEU A 245 -9.24 27.49 -11.15
CA LEU A 245 -8.04 27.67 -11.99
C LEU A 245 -7.92 26.62 -13.09
N PHE A 246 -8.33 25.37 -12.84
CA PHE A 246 -8.19 24.24 -13.75
C PHE A 246 -9.48 23.87 -14.49
N GLU A 247 -10.50 24.73 -14.51
CA GLU A 247 -11.78 24.44 -15.20
C GLU A 247 -11.58 24.00 -16.67
N GLY A 248 -10.63 24.62 -17.38
CA GLY A 248 -10.28 24.25 -18.76
C GLY A 248 -9.82 22.80 -18.86
N ALA A 249 -8.77 22.43 -18.13
CA ALA A 249 -8.21 21.08 -18.10
C ALA A 249 -9.22 20.04 -17.57
N ALA A 250 -9.97 20.37 -16.51
CA ALA A 250 -10.99 19.50 -15.93
C ALA A 250 -12.08 19.13 -16.96
N ASN A 251 -12.56 20.10 -17.74
CA ASN A 251 -13.55 19.87 -18.78
C ASN A 251 -13.00 19.03 -19.95
N GLN A 252 -11.72 19.21 -20.31
CA GLN A 252 -11.07 18.38 -21.32
C GLN A 252 -10.88 16.94 -20.85
N LEU A 253 -10.42 16.74 -19.61
CA LEU A 253 -10.32 15.41 -18.98
C LEU A 253 -11.68 14.73 -18.89
N LYS A 254 -12.71 15.47 -18.51
CA LYS A 254 -14.09 14.98 -18.50
C LYS A 254 -14.50 14.43 -19.86
N ALA A 255 -14.33 15.21 -20.93
CA ALA A 255 -14.67 14.75 -22.28
C ALA A 255 -13.87 13.51 -22.71
N LEU A 256 -12.57 13.46 -22.37
CA LEU A 256 -11.70 12.32 -22.65
C LEU A 256 -12.16 11.04 -21.92
N LEU A 257 -12.44 11.14 -20.61
CA LEU A 257 -12.86 10.03 -19.77
C LEU A 257 -14.28 9.56 -20.11
N GLU A 258 -15.21 10.47 -20.44
CA GLU A 258 -16.54 10.08 -20.96
C GLU A 258 -16.42 9.31 -22.29
N GLY A 259 -15.45 9.66 -23.13
CA GLY A 259 -15.10 8.91 -24.34
C GLY A 259 -14.63 7.46 -24.08
N GLU A 260 -13.99 7.23 -22.92
CA GLU A 260 -13.58 5.90 -22.45
C GLU A 260 -14.68 5.16 -21.65
N GLY A 261 -15.88 5.76 -21.53
CA GLY A 261 -17.07 5.14 -20.95
C GLY A 261 -17.25 5.37 -19.45
N PHE A 262 -16.57 6.37 -18.88
CA PHE A 262 -16.83 6.82 -17.50
C PHE A 262 -18.02 7.78 -17.44
N THR A 263 -18.72 7.80 -16.30
CA THR A 263 -19.61 8.91 -15.94
C THR A 263 -18.82 9.88 -15.08
N VAL A 264 -18.60 11.10 -15.58
CA VAL A 264 -17.64 12.03 -14.97
C VAL A 264 -18.33 13.21 -14.29
N HIS A 265 -17.99 13.41 -13.03
CA HIS A 265 -18.37 14.54 -12.20
C HIS A 265 -17.16 15.44 -11.97
N VAL A 266 -17.38 16.75 -11.95
CA VAL A 266 -16.35 17.75 -11.65
C VAL A 266 -16.89 18.56 -10.49
N GLU A 267 -16.16 18.56 -9.39
CA GLU A 267 -16.48 19.29 -8.17
C GLU A 267 -15.34 20.24 -7.83
N TYR A 268 -15.71 21.44 -7.38
CA TYR A 268 -14.74 22.45 -6.97
C TYR A 268 -14.59 22.43 -5.46
N VAL A 269 -13.35 22.50 -4.97
CA VAL A 269 -13.08 22.57 -3.53
C VAL A 269 -13.81 23.78 -2.90
N ASP A 270 -13.94 24.90 -3.62
CA ASP A 270 -14.72 26.07 -3.19
C ASP A 270 -16.18 25.75 -2.87
N ASP A 271 -16.83 24.91 -3.68
CA ASP A 271 -18.22 24.51 -3.45
C ASP A 271 -18.28 23.44 -2.36
N ILE A 272 -17.31 22.50 -2.35
CA ILE A 272 -17.23 21.43 -1.35
C ILE A 272 -17.15 21.99 0.07
N VAL A 273 -16.35 23.04 0.31
CA VAL A 273 -16.18 23.59 1.65
C VAL A 273 -17.45 24.23 2.21
N ASP A 274 -18.36 24.67 1.34
CA ASP A 274 -19.65 25.26 1.70
C ASP A 274 -20.79 24.23 1.79
N GLU A 275 -20.73 23.16 0.99
CA GLU A 275 -21.81 22.18 0.85
C GLU A 275 -21.70 20.96 1.78
N TYR A 276 -20.48 20.59 2.17
CA TYR A 276 -20.23 19.40 2.99
C TYR A 276 -19.79 19.78 4.40
N GLU A 277 -20.37 19.09 5.38
CA GLU A 277 -19.96 19.17 6.77
C GLU A 277 -18.61 18.44 6.96
N GLY A 278 -17.85 18.85 7.99
CA GLY A 278 -16.54 18.30 8.32
C GLY A 278 -15.74 19.29 9.17
N THR A 279 -14.80 18.77 9.95
CA THR A 279 -13.95 19.54 10.87
C THR A 279 -13.00 20.47 10.12
N ASP A 280 -12.48 20.02 8.98
CA ASP A 280 -11.56 20.74 8.11
C ASP A 280 -11.79 20.43 6.63
N VAL A 281 -10.99 21.04 5.74
CA VAL A 281 -11.15 20.90 4.28
C VAL A 281 -10.97 19.45 3.80
N PRO A 282 -9.94 18.69 4.21
CA PRO A 282 -9.83 17.30 3.79
C PRO A 282 -11.01 16.43 4.26
N GLU A 283 -11.53 16.63 5.49
CA GLU A 283 -12.71 15.86 5.92
C GLU A 283 -13.92 16.18 5.04
N LYS A 284 -14.12 17.45 4.66
CA LYS A 284 -15.19 17.86 3.74
C LYS A 284 -15.02 17.25 2.34
N ILE A 285 -13.81 17.22 1.81
CA ILE A 285 -13.49 16.54 0.54
C ILE A 285 -13.81 15.04 0.65
N ARG A 286 -13.39 14.38 1.73
CA ARG A 286 -13.69 12.96 1.99
C ARG A 286 -15.19 12.71 2.11
N ASN A 287 -15.94 13.62 2.72
CA ASN A 287 -17.40 13.55 2.84
C ASN A 287 -18.12 13.76 1.50
N CYS A 288 -17.58 14.61 0.62
CA CYS A 288 -18.02 14.71 -0.78
C CYS A 288 -17.83 13.38 -1.54
N ILE A 289 -16.64 12.78 -1.42
CA ILE A 289 -16.35 11.48 -2.04
C ILE A 289 -17.30 10.40 -1.49
N ARG A 290 -17.54 10.39 -0.17
CA ARG A 290 -18.49 9.47 0.47
C ARG A 290 -19.90 9.65 -0.07
N TYR A 291 -20.38 10.88 -0.25
CA TYR A 291 -21.67 11.15 -0.86
C TYR A 291 -21.78 10.52 -2.26
N TYR A 292 -20.76 10.71 -3.11
CA TYR A 292 -20.73 10.12 -4.45
C TYR A 292 -20.68 8.58 -4.41
N TYR A 293 -19.89 8.02 -3.49
CA TYR A 293 -19.78 6.58 -3.29
C TYR A 293 -21.10 5.95 -2.85
N GLU A 294 -21.87 6.63 -1.99
CA GLU A 294 -23.11 6.12 -1.40
C GLU A 294 -24.35 6.37 -2.26
N ASN A 295 -24.41 7.47 -3.01
CA ASN A 295 -25.63 7.90 -3.70
C ASN A 295 -25.66 7.57 -5.19
N TYR A 296 -24.55 7.08 -5.76
CA TYR A 296 -24.48 6.66 -7.16
C TYR A 296 -24.17 5.16 -7.30
N ASP A 297 -24.84 4.53 -8.26
CA ASP A 297 -24.77 3.09 -8.54
C ASP A 297 -23.54 2.71 -9.39
N TYR A 298 -22.33 3.05 -8.90
CA TYR A 298 -21.07 2.75 -9.58
C TYR A 298 -20.45 1.43 -9.11
N GLU A 299 -20.02 0.59 -10.05
CA GLU A 299 -19.23 -0.61 -9.74
C GLU A 299 -17.83 -0.21 -9.24
N ASP A 300 -17.20 0.76 -9.92
CA ASP A 300 -15.92 1.37 -9.54
C ASP A 300 -16.11 2.89 -9.54
N LEU A 301 -15.64 3.56 -8.48
CA LEU A 301 -15.51 5.02 -8.43
C LEU A 301 -14.01 5.37 -8.37
N TYR A 302 -13.59 6.20 -9.31
CA TYR A 302 -12.25 6.79 -9.36
C TYR A 302 -12.34 8.25 -8.95
N VAL A 303 -11.34 8.73 -8.21
CA VAL A 303 -11.22 10.11 -7.77
C VAL A 303 -9.89 10.65 -8.27
N LEU A 304 -9.93 11.81 -8.93
CA LEU A 304 -8.73 12.56 -9.32
C LEU A 304 -8.72 13.89 -8.58
N LEU A 305 -7.68 14.11 -7.80
CA LEU A 305 -7.35 15.41 -7.24
C LEU A 305 -6.56 16.19 -8.30
N LEU A 306 -7.18 17.19 -8.91
CA LEU A 306 -6.58 18.03 -9.93
C LEU A 306 -6.14 19.35 -9.30
N GLY A 307 -4.86 19.42 -8.97
CA GLY A 307 -4.23 20.47 -8.19
C GLY A 307 -3.17 19.88 -7.25
N ASP A 308 -2.26 20.72 -6.78
CA ASP A 308 -1.16 20.32 -5.92
C ASP A 308 -1.48 20.50 -4.41
N ALA A 309 -0.64 20.01 -3.50
CA ALA A 309 -0.82 20.21 -2.07
C ALA A 309 -0.06 21.45 -1.58
N ASP A 310 -0.66 22.22 -0.67
CA ASP A 310 0.03 23.34 -0.05
C ASP A 310 0.94 22.85 1.10
N PRO A 311 2.27 23.04 1.04
CA PRO A 311 3.16 22.73 2.16
C PRO A 311 2.75 23.40 3.49
N ASP A 312 2.11 24.57 3.42
CA ASP A 312 1.71 25.32 4.60
C ASP A 312 0.67 24.56 5.44
N ASP A 313 -0.13 23.68 4.82
CA ASP A 313 -1.19 22.89 5.48
C ASP A 313 -0.66 22.05 6.65
N ALA A 314 0.59 21.56 6.55
CA ALA A 314 1.23 20.74 7.57
C ALA A 314 1.42 21.47 8.91
N THR A 315 1.51 22.80 8.89
CA THR A 315 1.87 23.61 10.07
C THR A 315 0.90 24.74 10.39
N ALA A 316 0.24 25.30 9.37
CA ALA A 316 -0.74 26.37 9.49
C ALA A 316 -2.20 25.85 9.49
N GLY A 317 -2.39 24.56 9.19
CA GLY A 317 -3.70 23.93 9.00
C GLY A 317 -4.31 24.28 7.64
N TYR A 318 -5.43 23.62 7.34
CA TYR A 318 -6.07 23.61 6.02
C TYR A 318 -6.80 24.89 5.62
N THR A 319 -6.08 26.00 5.50
CA THR A 319 -6.62 27.28 5.02
C THR A 319 -6.41 27.40 3.51
N LEU A 320 -7.50 27.48 2.75
CA LEU A 320 -7.43 27.68 1.31
C LEU A 320 -6.89 29.08 0.96
N ASP A 321 -5.60 29.18 0.65
CA ASP A 321 -4.89 30.42 0.36
C ASP A 321 -4.12 30.42 -1.00
N LYS A 322 -4.04 29.27 -1.67
CA LYS A 322 -3.55 29.09 -3.04
C LYS A 322 -4.72 28.83 -3.99
N ASP A 323 -4.63 29.34 -5.21
CA ASP A 323 -5.68 29.12 -6.23
C ASP A 323 -5.59 27.74 -6.93
N TRP A 324 -4.45 27.06 -6.78
CA TRP A 324 -4.15 25.75 -7.35
C TRP A 324 -4.29 24.57 -6.36
N GLU A 325 -4.43 24.83 -5.06
CA GLU A 325 -4.34 23.75 -4.07
C GLU A 325 -5.55 22.82 -4.07
N VAL A 326 -5.31 21.52 -3.90
CA VAL A 326 -6.30 20.54 -3.49
C VAL A 326 -5.70 19.81 -2.28
N PRO A 327 -6.15 20.11 -1.04
CA PRO A 327 -5.49 19.62 0.17
C PRO A 327 -5.31 18.11 0.21
N THR A 328 -4.19 17.65 0.77
CA THR A 328 -3.96 16.26 1.16
C THR A 328 -4.25 16.07 2.65
N ARG A 329 -4.28 14.83 3.16
CA ARG A 329 -4.32 14.58 4.61
C ARG A 329 -2.92 14.29 5.13
N TYR A 330 -2.51 14.94 6.21
CA TYR A 330 -1.34 14.51 6.98
C TYR A 330 -1.75 13.47 8.00
N VAL A 331 -1.04 12.34 8.03
CA VAL A 331 -1.20 11.30 9.06
C VAL A 331 0.00 11.31 10.00
N TYR A 332 -0.24 11.01 11.28
CA TYR A 332 0.81 10.91 12.27
C TYR A 332 1.51 9.56 12.17
N ASN A 333 2.74 9.59 11.67
CA ASN A 333 3.57 8.42 11.41
C ASN A 333 5.02 8.70 11.84
N PRO A 334 5.32 8.70 13.15
CA PRO A 334 6.69 8.80 13.62
C PRO A 334 7.50 7.59 13.16
N ASP A 335 8.59 7.84 12.44
CA ASP A 335 9.58 6.83 12.09
C ASP A 335 11.00 7.26 12.52
N PRO A 336 11.91 6.30 12.81
CA PRO A 336 13.24 6.61 13.31
C PRO A 336 14.21 6.91 12.15
N ASP A 337 13.90 7.93 11.36
CA ASP A 337 14.65 8.31 10.16
C ASP A 337 15.78 9.34 10.43
N ASP A 338 16.15 9.59 11.69
CA ASP A 338 17.15 10.58 12.10
C ASP A 338 16.88 12.03 11.58
N GLY A 339 15.63 12.37 11.26
CA GLY A 339 15.24 13.71 10.81
C GLY A 339 15.43 13.94 9.30
N TYR A 340 15.56 12.88 8.50
CA TYR A 340 15.79 13.00 7.06
C TYR A 340 14.59 13.62 6.34
N ASP A 341 13.37 13.23 6.70
CA ASP A 341 12.16 13.81 6.13
C ASP A 341 12.11 15.32 6.37
N GLU A 342 12.34 15.78 7.60
CA GLU A 342 12.42 17.23 7.91
C GLU A 342 13.55 17.92 7.13
N TYR A 343 14.73 17.31 7.05
CA TYR A 343 15.86 17.89 6.32
C TYR A 343 15.56 18.11 4.83
N TYR A 344 15.01 17.09 4.17
CA TYR A 344 14.76 17.12 2.74
C TYR A 344 13.52 17.96 2.39
N THR A 345 12.42 17.80 3.12
CA THR A 345 11.14 18.44 2.82
C THR A 345 11.00 19.83 3.45
N GLY A 346 11.61 20.06 4.62
CA GLY A 346 11.34 21.24 5.45
C GLY A 346 10.06 21.14 6.28
N LEU A 347 9.42 19.96 6.33
CA LEU A 347 8.15 19.70 7.00
C LEU A 347 8.34 18.86 8.27
N PRO A 348 7.36 18.82 9.18
CA PRO A 348 7.47 18.02 10.40
C PRO A 348 7.77 16.55 10.12
N ASN A 349 8.77 15.99 10.82
CA ASN A 349 9.28 14.65 10.60
C ASN A 349 8.23 13.55 10.78
N ASP A 350 7.38 13.69 11.79
CA ASP A 350 6.42 12.66 12.17
C ASP A 350 5.11 12.72 11.34
N LEU A 351 5.05 13.55 10.29
CA LEU A 351 3.87 13.73 9.45
C LEU A 351 4.12 13.28 8.00
N THR A 352 3.25 12.38 7.54
CA THR A 352 3.25 11.88 6.17
C THR A 352 2.01 12.36 5.42
N PRO A 353 2.14 13.05 4.28
CA PRO A 353 1.01 13.39 3.42
C PRO A 353 0.49 12.14 2.73
N THR A 354 -0.82 11.98 2.68
CA THR A 354 -1.46 10.84 2.02
C THR A 354 -2.83 11.19 1.46
N ASP A 355 -2.98 10.97 0.15
CA ASP A 355 -4.29 10.99 -0.50
C ASP A 355 -5.05 9.67 -0.28
N TYR A 356 -4.45 8.67 0.39
CA TYR A 356 -5.14 7.42 0.76
C TYR A 356 -6.29 7.67 1.75
N TYR A 357 -6.24 8.76 2.51
CA TYR A 357 -7.36 9.24 3.34
C TYR A 357 -8.66 9.39 2.53
N TYR A 358 -8.57 9.77 1.26
CA TYR A 358 -9.71 9.89 0.36
C TYR A 358 -10.15 8.56 -0.25
N ALA A 359 -9.32 7.52 -0.14
CA ALA A 359 -9.60 6.18 -0.65
C ALA A 359 -10.34 5.31 0.38
N GLY A 360 -9.92 5.37 1.65
CA GLY A 360 -10.60 4.70 2.77
C GLY A 360 -11.70 5.59 3.31
N LEU A 361 -12.96 5.16 3.21
CA LEU A 361 -14.14 5.98 3.57
C LEU A 361 -14.76 5.58 4.92
N ASP A 362 -14.30 4.49 5.51
CA ASP A 362 -14.71 4.00 6.83
C ASP A 362 -13.96 4.71 7.98
N GLY A 363 -14.66 4.94 9.09
CA GLY A 363 -14.14 5.67 10.27
C GLY A 363 -13.87 7.16 10.01
N ASP A 364 -13.46 7.89 11.04
CA ASP A 364 -13.00 9.29 10.95
C ASP A 364 -11.48 9.40 10.75
N TRP A 365 -10.74 8.34 11.12
CA TRP A 365 -9.28 8.27 11.19
C TRP A 365 -8.69 9.14 12.32
N ASP A 366 -9.45 9.45 13.36
CA ASP A 366 -9.03 10.21 14.55
C ASP A 366 -9.84 9.64 15.74
N ASP A 367 -9.64 8.35 16.00
CA ASP A 367 -10.53 7.54 16.85
C ASP A 367 -10.50 8.02 18.33
N ASP A 368 -9.45 8.74 18.75
CA ASP A 368 -9.36 9.35 20.08
C ASP A 368 -9.69 10.85 20.14
N GLY A 369 -9.98 11.44 18.98
CA GLY A 369 -10.31 12.86 18.86
C GLY A 369 -9.19 13.74 19.38
N ASP A 370 -7.95 13.28 19.29
CA ASP A 370 -6.77 14.03 19.65
C ASP A 370 -6.25 14.91 18.50
N GLY A 371 -6.79 14.73 17.29
CA GLY A 371 -6.50 15.50 16.08
C GLY A 371 -5.30 15.00 15.28
N GLN A 372 -4.72 13.86 15.67
CA GLN A 372 -3.67 13.16 14.94
C GLN A 372 -4.30 12.06 14.10
N TYR A 373 -4.29 12.23 12.79
CA TYR A 373 -5.04 11.32 11.93
C TYR A 373 -4.24 10.07 11.57
N GLY A 374 -4.92 8.93 11.47
CA GLY A 374 -4.40 7.71 10.85
C GLY A 374 -3.31 7.02 11.68
N GLU A 375 -3.34 7.20 13.00
CA GLU A 375 -2.35 6.65 13.90
C GLU A 375 -2.34 5.12 13.90
N SER A 376 -1.16 4.54 14.11
CA SER A 376 -1.06 3.12 14.44
C SER A 376 -1.51 2.87 15.88
N SER A 377 -1.82 1.60 16.18
CA SER A 377 -2.13 1.11 17.53
C SER A 377 -1.10 1.44 18.62
N VAL A 378 0.12 1.84 18.26
CA VAL A 378 1.15 2.29 19.21
C VAL A 378 0.95 3.74 19.64
N TYR A 379 0.47 4.59 18.73
CA TYR A 379 0.33 6.02 18.94
C TYR A 379 -1.10 6.43 19.31
N SER A 380 -2.11 5.74 18.76
CA SER A 380 -3.51 5.98 19.12
C SER A 380 -3.80 5.61 20.57
N SER A 381 -4.43 6.52 21.32
CA SER A 381 -4.81 6.25 22.70
C SER A 381 -5.91 5.19 22.84
N THR A 382 -6.55 4.80 21.73
CA THR A 382 -7.47 3.66 21.67
C THR A 382 -6.76 2.30 21.70
N GLY A 383 -5.46 2.26 21.35
CA GLY A 383 -4.67 1.04 21.21
C GLY A 383 -4.97 0.23 19.94
N TYR A 384 -5.60 0.86 18.94
CA TYR A 384 -5.95 0.25 17.65
C TYR A 384 -5.44 1.12 16.49
N ASP A 385 -5.27 0.51 15.32
CA ASP A 385 -4.98 1.28 14.10
C ASP A 385 -6.26 2.00 13.67
N GLU A 386 -6.19 3.30 13.45
CA GLU A 386 -7.35 4.14 13.15
C GLU A 386 -7.82 3.95 11.69
N ALA A 387 -6.86 3.75 10.80
CA ALA A 387 -7.10 3.36 9.41
C ALA A 387 -7.05 1.83 9.26
N ASP A 388 -8.02 1.23 8.56
CA ASP A 388 -7.96 -0.20 8.21
C ASP A 388 -7.24 -0.50 6.89
N TRP A 389 -6.86 0.54 6.16
CA TRP A 389 -6.12 0.49 4.90
C TRP A 389 -6.82 -0.32 3.79
N LEU A 390 -8.15 -0.39 3.83
CA LEU A 390 -8.97 -0.93 2.75
C LEU A 390 -9.63 0.22 2.00
N ALA A 391 -9.40 0.26 0.68
CA ALA A 391 -9.93 1.34 -0.16
C ALA A 391 -11.35 1.03 -0.67
N GLU A 392 -12.25 1.99 -0.50
CA GLU A 392 -13.59 2.00 -1.10
C GLU A 392 -13.58 2.55 -2.52
N VAL A 393 -12.68 3.49 -2.80
CA VAL A 393 -12.52 4.17 -4.09
C VAL A 393 -11.05 4.25 -4.51
N TRP A 394 -10.79 4.49 -5.80
CA TRP A 394 -9.44 4.60 -6.33
C TRP A 394 -9.04 6.07 -6.45
N VAL A 395 -7.98 6.50 -5.76
CA VAL A 395 -7.54 7.91 -5.75
C VAL A 395 -6.23 8.08 -6.51
N GLY A 396 -6.11 9.17 -7.26
CA GLY A 396 -4.85 9.68 -7.79
C GLY A 396 -4.82 11.20 -7.77
N ARG A 397 -3.63 11.78 -7.91
CA ARG A 397 -3.40 13.23 -7.99
C ARG A 397 -2.74 13.59 -9.31
N LEU A 398 -3.20 14.68 -9.90
CA LEU A 398 -2.47 15.44 -10.91
C LEU A 398 -1.93 16.72 -10.23
N PRO A 399 -0.70 16.70 -9.71
CA PRO A 399 -0.13 17.81 -8.96
C PRO A 399 0.35 18.89 -9.94
N VAL A 400 -0.43 19.94 -10.09
CA VAL A 400 -0.17 21.06 -11.00
C VAL A 400 -0.43 22.38 -10.27
N ARG A 401 0.38 23.40 -10.56
CA ARG A 401 0.26 24.74 -9.95
C ARG A 401 -0.14 25.82 -10.96
N SER A 402 -0.27 25.47 -12.24
CA SER A 402 -0.71 26.38 -13.29
C SER A 402 -1.68 25.72 -14.27
N ALA A 403 -2.55 26.54 -14.89
CA ALA A 403 -3.47 26.06 -15.91
C ALA A 403 -2.74 25.47 -17.13
N GLU A 404 -1.54 25.97 -17.45
CA GLU A 404 -0.70 25.48 -18.55
C GLU A 404 -0.23 24.06 -18.29
N ASP A 405 0.35 23.77 -17.11
CA ASP A 405 0.79 22.41 -16.74
C ASP A 405 -0.38 21.40 -16.79
N ALA A 406 -1.56 21.85 -16.35
CA ALA A 406 -2.75 21.02 -16.38
C ALA A 406 -3.17 20.70 -17.82
N GLU A 407 -3.25 21.71 -18.69
CA GLU A 407 -3.61 21.55 -20.11
C GLU A 407 -2.59 20.69 -20.88
N ASP A 408 -1.31 20.90 -20.61
CA ASP A 408 -0.21 20.13 -21.20
C ASP A 408 -0.27 18.66 -20.78
N TYR A 409 -0.58 18.37 -19.51
CA TYR A 409 -0.81 16.99 -19.07
C TYR A 409 -2.01 16.36 -19.80
N VAL A 410 -3.13 17.08 -19.97
CA VAL A 410 -4.30 16.52 -20.69
C VAL A 410 -3.93 16.17 -22.14
N ALA A 411 -3.20 17.06 -22.82
CA ALA A 411 -2.72 16.81 -24.17
C ALA A 411 -1.78 15.59 -24.22
N LYS A 412 -0.85 15.48 -23.28
CA LYS A 412 0.06 14.33 -23.13
C LYS A 412 -0.70 13.03 -22.87
N LEU A 413 -1.70 13.03 -21.99
CA LEU A 413 -2.53 11.86 -21.68
C LEU A 413 -3.34 11.42 -22.91
N GLN A 414 -3.95 12.36 -23.63
CA GLN A 414 -4.68 12.05 -24.86
C GLN A 414 -3.76 11.42 -25.91
N ALA A 415 -2.57 11.99 -26.12
CA ALA A 415 -1.57 11.44 -27.03
C ALA A 415 -1.11 10.03 -26.61
N TYR A 416 -0.94 9.78 -25.31
CA TYR A 416 -0.62 8.45 -24.78
C TYR A 416 -1.74 7.44 -25.10
N LEU A 417 -3.00 7.77 -24.79
CA LEU A 417 -4.15 6.87 -24.99
C LEU A 417 -4.40 6.54 -26.46
N ASP A 418 -4.29 7.53 -27.34
CA ASP A 418 -4.46 7.36 -28.79
C ASP A 418 -3.45 6.36 -29.37
N ASN A 419 -2.21 6.38 -28.86
CA ASN A 419 -1.12 5.56 -29.38
C ASN A 419 -0.92 4.23 -28.63
N LEU A 420 -1.42 4.10 -27.39
CA LEU A 420 -1.14 2.98 -26.48
C LEU A 420 -1.40 1.61 -27.12
N LYS A 421 -2.51 1.46 -27.87
CA LYS A 421 -2.90 0.18 -28.50
C LYS A 421 -1.92 -0.30 -29.58
N MET A 422 -1.12 0.61 -30.13
CA MET A 422 -0.17 0.33 -31.20
C MET A 422 1.27 0.17 -30.70
N ARG A 423 1.54 0.53 -29.43
CA ARG A 423 2.88 0.48 -28.83
C ARG A 423 3.29 -0.94 -28.45
N TYR A 424 4.59 -1.19 -28.53
CA TYR A 424 5.17 -2.46 -28.09
C TYR A 424 5.16 -2.53 -26.57
N LYS A 425 4.76 -3.68 -26.02
CA LYS A 425 4.81 -3.92 -24.58
C LYS A 425 6.25 -4.07 -24.11
N ARG A 426 6.82 -2.97 -23.64
CA ARG A 426 8.23 -2.84 -23.24
C ARG A 426 8.33 -2.27 -21.84
N MET A 427 9.28 -2.82 -21.09
CA MET A 427 9.58 -2.44 -19.72
C MET A 427 11.07 -2.12 -19.59
N LEU A 428 11.39 -1.04 -18.89
CA LEU A 428 12.75 -0.68 -18.50
C LEU A 428 12.91 -0.92 -17.00
N LEU A 429 13.96 -1.65 -16.62
CA LEU A 429 14.31 -2.00 -15.24
C LEU A 429 15.56 -1.23 -14.85
N LEU A 430 15.47 -0.44 -13.78
CA LEU A 430 16.53 0.44 -13.30
C LEU A 430 16.88 0.07 -11.84
N GLY A 431 17.97 -0.66 -11.65
CA GLY A 431 18.33 -1.21 -10.33
C GLY A 431 19.65 -0.66 -9.82
N ALA A 432 19.60 0.24 -8.85
CA ALA A 432 20.77 0.70 -8.11
C ALA A 432 20.99 -0.16 -6.85
N HIS A 433 22.22 -0.15 -6.34
CA HIS A 433 22.54 -0.78 -5.07
C HIS A 433 21.75 -0.08 -3.94
N LEU A 434 21.38 -0.82 -2.89
CA LEU A 434 20.51 -0.31 -1.81
C LEU A 434 21.14 -0.32 -0.41
N PHE A 435 22.17 -1.14 -0.16
CA PHE A 435 22.75 -1.32 1.19
C PHE A 435 24.22 -1.70 1.09
N ASP A 436 25.10 -1.22 1.99
CA ASP A 436 26.55 -1.52 2.01
C ASP A 436 26.93 -2.98 2.38
N THR A 437 26.27 -3.98 1.79
CA THR A 437 26.25 -5.37 2.28
C THR A 437 27.19 -6.30 1.51
N ASP A 438 27.58 -7.40 2.17
CA ASP A 438 28.36 -8.47 1.54
C ASP A 438 27.62 -8.94 0.25
N PRO A 439 28.29 -9.01 -0.91
CA PRO A 439 27.71 -9.47 -2.18
C PRO A 439 27.03 -10.85 -2.12
N ASN A 440 27.25 -11.63 -1.06
CA ASN A 440 26.63 -12.95 -0.86
C ASN A 440 25.27 -12.92 -0.13
N ASP A 441 24.86 -11.80 0.51
CA ASP A 441 23.64 -11.68 1.35
C ASP A 441 22.46 -10.95 0.65
N TYR A 442 22.42 -11.07 -0.68
CA TYR A 442 21.83 -10.14 -1.64
C TYR A 442 20.37 -9.68 -1.43
N THR A 443 20.18 -8.37 -1.34
CA THR A 443 18.93 -7.65 -1.66
C THR A 443 19.27 -6.25 -2.17
N ASP A 444 19.32 -6.12 -3.48
CA ASP A 444 19.74 -4.91 -4.21
C ASP A 444 18.60 -4.50 -5.18
N GLY A 445 18.52 -3.24 -5.59
CA GLY A 445 17.54 -2.77 -6.57
C GLY A 445 17.54 -3.55 -7.88
N ALA A 446 18.69 -4.07 -8.34
CA ALA A 446 18.75 -4.98 -9.48
C ALA A 446 17.99 -6.29 -9.22
N TRP A 447 18.17 -6.89 -8.04
CA TRP A 447 17.45 -8.09 -7.63
C TRP A 447 15.96 -7.82 -7.49
N ALA A 448 15.57 -6.68 -6.89
CA ALA A 448 14.18 -6.25 -6.77
C ALA A 448 13.51 -6.13 -8.14
N CYS A 449 14.19 -5.51 -9.10
CA CYS A 449 13.73 -5.38 -10.48
C CYS A 449 13.56 -6.74 -11.16
N GLU A 450 14.48 -7.68 -10.98
CA GLU A 450 14.33 -9.04 -11.53
C GLU A 450 13.12 -9.77 -10.93
N LYS A 451 12.86 -9.60 -9.64
CA LYS A 451 11.67 -10.17 -9.01
C LYS A 451 10.38 -9.52 -9.48
N ALA A 452 10.35 -8.20 -9.60
CA ALA A 452 9.22 -7.49 -10.20
C ALA A 452 8.96 -8.00 -11.64
N ALA A 453 10.03 -8.27 -12.40
CA ALA A 453 9.95 -8.77 -13.76
C ALA A 453 9.34 -10.18 -13.89
N GLU A 454 9.43 -11.04 -12.86
CA GLU A 454 8.85 -12.39 -12.84
C GLU A 454 7.31 -12.38 -12.90
N PHE A 455 6.67 -11.30 -12.42
CA PHE A 455 5.21 -11.15 -12.47
C PHE A 455 4.68 -10.79 -13.86
N PHE A 456 5.53 -10.27 -14.75
CA PHE A 456 5.12 -9.87 -16.08
C PHE A 456 5.23 -11.02 -17.07
N PRO A 457 4.22 -11.22 -17.92
CA PRO A 457 4.21 -12.34 -18.84
C PRO A 457 5.36 -12.22 -19.87
N PRO A 458 5.81 -13.35 -20.46
CA PRO A 458 7.01 -13.38 -21.30
C PRO A 458 6.91 -12.50 -22.56
N GLU A 459 5.71 -12.10 -22.98
CA GLU A 459 5.48 -11.18 -24.11
C GLU A 459 5.84 -9.72 -23.79
N VAL A 460 5.99 -9.35 -22.51
CA VAL A 460 6.52 -8.04 -22.12
C VAL A 460 8.03 -8.10 -22.28
N ALA A 461 8.55 -7.40 -23.30
CA ALA A 461 9.98 -7.27 -23.52
C ALA A 461 10.59 -6.38 -22.42
N LYS A 462 11.80 -6.74 -21.97
CA LYS A 462 12.45 -6.13 -20.81
C LYS A 462 13.85 -5.67 -21.19
N ARG A 463 14.21 -4.44 -20.79
CA ARG A 463 15.58 -3.89 -20.79
C ARG A 463 16.00 -3.63 -19.36
N ARG A 464 17.29 -3.80 -19.10
CA ARG A 464 17.89 -3.73 -17.76
C ARG A 464 19.04 -2.75 -17.79
N LEU A 465 19.04 -1.82 -16.85
CA LEU A 465 20.17 -0.98 -16.51
C LEU A 465 20.39 -1.13 -15.01
N TYR A 466 21.50 -1.75 -14.63
CA TYR A 466 21.87 -2.06 -13.26
C TYR A 466 23.21 -1.44 -12.89
N GLU A 467 23.28 -0.89 -11.69
CA GLU A 467 24.52 -0.30 -11.16
C GLU A 467 25.63 -1.35 -11.07
N ASN A 468 25.31 -2.57 -10.66
CA ASN A 468 26.27 -3.69 -10.59
C ASN A 468 26.79 -4.17 -11.96
N GLU A 469 26.16 -3.75 -13.06
CA GLU A 469 26.61 -4.03 -14.43
C GLU A 469 27.31 -2.83 -15.06
N ASP A 470 27.57 -1.77 -14.29
CA ASP A 470 28.18 -0.51 -14.74
C ASP A 470 27.44 0.14 -15.94
N ASN A 471 26.13 -0.13 -16.09
CA ASN A 471 25.34 0.36 -17.22
C ASN A 471 24.15 1.25 -16.80
N LEU A 472 23.85 1.38 -15.50
CA LEU A 472 22.91 2.38 -14.99
C LEU A 472 23.56 3.76 -14.92
N THR A 473 23.43 4.52 -16.00
CA THR A 473 23.90 5.91 -16.10
C THR A 473 22.78 6.80 -16.60
N TYR A 474 22.83 8.09 -16.23
CA TYR A 474 21.89 9.10 -16.71
C TYR A 474 21.71 9.06 -18.24
N SER A 475 22.83 9.06 -18.99
CA SER A 475 22.82 9.00 -20.46
C SER A 475 22.19 7.72 -21.03
N ASN A 476 22.36 6.57 -20.37
CA ASN A 476 21.74 5.33 -20.79
C ASN A 476 20.24 5.33 -20.51
N VAL A 477 19.81 5.92 -19.38
CA VAL A 477 18.38 6.08 -19.05
C VAL A 477 17.69 6.97 -20.09
N VAL A 478 18.25 8.15 -20.37
CA VAL A 478 17.78 9.04 -21.45
C VAL A 478 17.70 8.30 -22.79
N SER A 479 18.79 7.59 -23.15
CA SER A 479 18.86 6.85 -24.41
C SER A 479 17.81 5.74 -24.50
N GLU A 480 17.62 4.93 -23.45
CA GLU A 480 16.64 3.85 -23.46
C GLU A 480 15.21 4.41 -23.47
N ILE A 481 14.89 5.46 -22.70
CA ILE A 481 13.56 6.09 -22.76
C ILE A 481 13.26 6.56 -24.19
N ASN A 482 14.17 7.30 -24.80
CA ASN A 482 13.99 7.87 -26.14
C ASN A 482 13.97 6.82 -27.27
N THR A 483 14.76 5.75 -27.16
CA THR A 483 14.96 4.80 -28.29
C THR A 483 14.27 3.45 -28.11
N TYR A 484 14.16 2.97 -26.87
CA TYR A 484 13.46 1.73 -26.54
C TYR A 484 11.96 1.97 -26.34
N ASP A 485 11.54 3.20 -26.01
CA ASP A 485 10.13 3.60 -25.83
C ASP A 485 9.39 2.67 -24.86
N PRO A 486 9.81 2.57 -23.59
CA PRO A 486 9.14 1.74 -22.59
C PRO A 486 7.74 2.30 -22.27
N ILE A 487 6.79 1.39 -22.04
CA ILE A 487 5.46 1.74 -21.51
C ILE A 487 5.51 1.78 -19.98
N PHE A 488 6.40 0.98 -19.37
CA PHE A 488 6.58 0.88 -17.93
C PHE A 488 8.05 0.97 -17.56
N VAL A 489 8.37 1.80 -16.57
CA VAL A 489 9.68 1.87 -15.93
C VAL A 489 9.52 1.41 -14.49
N CYS A 490 10.35 0.47 -14.06
CA CYS A 490 10.42 0.04 -12.67
C CYS A 490 11.82 0.33 -12.18
N SER A 491 11.94 1.17 -11.16
CA SER A 491 13.21 1.49 -10.53
C SER A 491 13.22 1.13 -9.06
N ALA A 492 14.39 0.69 -8.58
CA ALA A 492 14.69 0.50 -7.18
C ALA A 492 16.06 1.10 -6.90
N SER A 493 16.10 2.16 -6.08
CA SER A 493 17.28 2.96 -5.80
C SER A 493 17.14 3.77 -4.52
N HIS A 494 18.19 4.51 -4.18
CA HIS A 494 18.05 5.65 -3.27
C HIS A 494 17.31 6.80 -3.97
N GLY A 495 16.75 7.70 -3.17
CA GLY A 495 16.04 8.86 -3.65
C GLY A 495 16.20 10.06 -2.74
N SER A 496 16.04 11.24 -3.34
CA SER A 496 15.75 12.50 -2.66
C SER A 496 14.62 13.18 -3.44
N THR A 497 14.11 14.32 -2.94
CA THR A 497 13.00 15.05 -3.57
C THR A 497 13.14 15.16 -5.09
N GLY A 498 14.29 15.60 -5.60
CA GLY A 498 14.50 15.81 -7.03
C GLY A 498 15.36 14.77 -7.78
N LYS A 499 15.79 13.65 -7.16
CA LYS A 499 16.80 12.75 -7.77
C LYS A 499 16.65 11.28 -7.38
N LEU A 500 17.03 10.40 -8.31
CA LEU A 500 17.24 8.96 -8.08
C LEU A 500 18.73 8.62 -8.17
N TRP A 501 19.28 8.11 -7.07
CA TRP A 501 20.73 8.02 -6.87
C TRP A 501 21.32 6.63 -7.10
N LEU A 502 22.57 6.64 -7.53
CA LEU A 502 23.49 5.50 -7.49
C LEU A 502 24.20 5.47 -6.14
N TYR A 503 24.43 4.28 -5.62
CA TYR A 503 25.00 4.10 -4.30
C TYR A 503 26.52 4.31 -4.27
N TRP A 504 27.25 3.68 -5.19
CA TRP A 504 28.71 3.60 -5.12
C TRP A 504 29.40 4.89 -5.54
N THR A 505 28.81 5.58 -6.50
CA THR A 505 29.38 6.79 -7.12
C THR A 505 28.85 8.07 -6.50
N TYR A 506 27.73 8.00 -5.78
CA TYR A 506 26.94 9.18 -5.36
C TYR A 506 26.51 10.06 -6.55
N ASP A 507 26.50 9.51 -7.76
CA ASP A 507 25.89 10.12 -8.95
C ASP A 507 24.38 9.80 -8.97
N TRP A 508 23.66 10.36 -9.94
CA TRP A 508 22.24 10.06 -10.17
C TRP A 508 22.02 9.56 -11.59
N PHE A 509 21.00 8.73 -11.77
CA PHE A 509 20.60 8.24 -13.09
C PHE A 509 19.30 8.88 -13.61
N ALA A 510 18.60 9.64 -12.76
CA ALA A 510 17.44 10.44 -13.09
C ALA A 510 17.31 11.61 -12.10
N ASP A 511 16.86 12.76 -12.59
CA ASP A 511 16.58 13.95 -11.80
C ASP A 511 15.44 14.77 -12.42
N THR A 512 15.16 15.95 -11.86
CA THR A 512 14.15 16.90 -12.37
C THR A 512 14.53 17.60 -13.67
N GLU A 513 15.78 17.49 -14.15
CA GLU A 513 16.20 18.02 -15.46
C GLU A 513 16.03 16.97 -16.57
N LEU A 514 15.87 15.68 -16.21
CA LEU A 514 15.60 14.57 -17.14
C LEU A 514 14.51 14.87 -18.17
N PRO A 515 13.38 15.52 -17.83
CA PRO A 515 12.35 15.88 -18.82
C PRO A 515 12.88 16.66 -20.03
N GLU A 516 13.90 17.50 -19.87
CA GLU A 516 14.47 18.27 -21.00
C GLU A 516 15.22 17.37 -22.01
N GLU A 517 15.62 16.17 -21.60
CA GLU A 517 16.36 15.22 -22.41
C GLU A 517 15.52 14.05 -22.92
N VAL A 518 14.35 13.80 -22.32
CA VAL A 518 13.44 12.74 -22.74
C VAL A 518 12.30 13.30 -23.58
N SER A 519 11.99 12.57 -24.65
CA SER A 519 10.81 12.80 -25.47
C SER A 519 10.22 11.44 -25.76
N GLY A 520 8.92 11.30 -25.55
CA GLY A 520 8.35 9.96 -25.55
C GLY A 520 6.89 9.91 -25.92
N SER A 521 6.38 8.69 -26.02
CA SER A 521 4.94 8.45 -26.20
C SER A 521 4.23 8.26 -24.85
N GLY A 522 4.82 8.77 -23.75
CA GLY A 522 4.38 8.63 -22.37
C GLY A 522 4.75 7.29 -21.71
N LEU A 523 5.11 7.28 -20.43
CA LEU A 523 5.38 6.07 -19.65
C LEU A 523 4.73 6.11 -18.27
N ILE A 524 4.63 4.95 -17.63
CA ILE A 524 4.30 4.83 -16.21
C ILE A 524 5.59 4.47 -15.47
N TRP A 525 5.95 5.20 -14.42
CA TRP A 525 7.14 4.94 -13.63
C TRP A 525 6.76 4.51 -12.20
N TYR A 526 7.17 3.30 -11.81
CA TYR A 526 7.18 2.87 -10.40
C TYR A 526 8.58 3.06 -9.83
N ALA A 527 8.72 3.96 -8.85
CA ALA A 527 9.98 4.29 -8.20
C ALA A 527 9.98 3.86 -6.74
N LEU A 528 10.67 2.76 -6.45
CA LEU A 528 11.06 2.42 -5.08
C LEU A 528 12.30 3.25 -4.72
N ALA A 529 12.06 4.47 -4.22
CA ALA A 529 13.08 5.42 -3.82
C ALA A 529 12.49 6.48 -2.88
N CYS A 530 13.21 6.81 -1.81
CA CYS A 530 12.82 7.81 -0.82
C CYS A 530 12.45 9.15 -1.47
N LEU A 531 11.41 9.82 -0.97
CA LEU A 531 11.07 11.24 -1.25
C LEU A 531 10.80 11.61 -2.72
N SER A 532 10.89 10.66 -3.65
CA SER A 532 10.76 10.92 -5.09
C SER A 532 9.35 11.35 -5.52
N GLY A 533 8.37 11.23 -4.63
CA GLY A 533 7.00 11.71 -4.79
C GLY A 533 6.56 12.64 -3.65
N ALA A 534 7.49 13.37 -3.02
CA ALA A 534 7.18 14.38 -2.01
C ALA A 534 6.50 15.61 -2.63
N PHE A 535 5.25 15.45 -3.08
CA PHE A 535 4.47 16.47 -3.77
C PHE A 535 4.04 17.64 -2.87
N ASP A 536 4.24 17.52 -1.56
CA ASP A 536 3.83 18.52 -0.58
C ASP A 536 4.95 19.48 -0.21
N ILE A 537 6.07 19.49 -0.93
CA ILE A 537 7.23 20.33 -0.60
C ILE A 537 7.06 21.78 -1.06
N ASP A 538 7.77 22.68 -0.38
CA ASP A 538 7.89 24.07 -0.84
C ASP A 538 8.80 24.16 -2.06
N GLU A 539 8.18 24.21 -3.24
CA GLU A 539 8.89 24.35 -4.51
C GLU A 539 9.67 25.66 -4.65
N VAL A 540 9.34 26.72 -3.89
CA VAL A 540 10.09 27.99 -3.94
C VAL A 540 11.52 27.77 -3.42
N ASP A 541 11.63 27.00 -2.33
CA ASP A 541 12.91 26.75 -1.66
C ASP A 541 13.60 25.45 -2.12
N LYS A 542 12.81 24.44 -2.51
CA LYS A 542 13.30 23.08 -2.78
C LYS A 542 13.19 22.64 -4.24
N GLY A 543 12.42 23.36 -5.07
CA GLY A 543 11.97 22.89 -6.37
C GLY A 543 10.88 21.82 -6.27
N GLU A 544 10.27 21.48 -7.41
CA GLU A 544 9.32 20.38 -7.52
C GLU A 544 9.98 19.01 -7.30
N CYS A 545 9.21 18.02 -6.84
CA CYS A 545 9.77 16.68 -6.68
C CYS A 545 9.93 15.97 -8.05
N PHE A 546 10.72 14.90 -8.08
CA PHE A 546 11.02 14.14 -9.30
C PHE A 546 9.75 13.66 -10.01
N SER A 547 8.77 13.15 -9.26
CA SER A 547 7.51 12.68 -9.86
C SER A 547 6.68 13.82 -10.45
N GLU A 548 6.72 15.01 -9.87
CA GLU A 548 6.03 16.19 -10.38
C GLU A 548 6.68 16.71 -11.65
N ALA A 549 8.01 16.89 -11.67
CA ALA A 549 8.74 17.26 -12.88
C ALA A 549 8.41 16.35 -14.06
N MET A 550 8.41 15.03 -13.82
CA MET A 550 8.08 14.02 -14.84
C MET A 550 6.60 14.03 -15.26
N ILE A 551 5.67 14.40 -14.36
CA ILE A 551 4.24 14.48 -14.67
C ILE A 551 3.89 15.80 -15.37
N ARG A 552 4.53 16.91 -15.02
CA ARG A 552 4.22 18.25 -15.54
C ARG A 552 4.86 18.51 -16.92
N ASP A 553 5.90 17.77 -17.26
CA ASP A 553 6.56 17.90 -18.57
C ASP A 553 5.61 17.65 -19.75
N PRO A 554 5.54 18.57 -20.75
CA PRO A 554 4.60 18.46 -21.87
C PRO A 554 4.97 17.34 -22.87
N ASP A 555 6.25 16.97 -23.01
CA ASP A 555 6.77 16.25 -24.18
C ASP A 555 6.96 14.73 -23.98
N GLY A 556 6.08 14.12 -23.19
CA GLY A 556 5.85 12.66 -23.26
C GLY A 556 6.83 11.81 -22.45
N SER A 557 7.37 12.40 -21.37
CA SER A 557 7.95 11.71 -20.21
C SER A 557 6.92 10.79 -19.53
N SER A 558 6.41 11.11 -18.35
CA SER A 558 5.51 10.26 -17.58
C SER A 558 4.05 10.69 -17.66
N VAL A 559 3.14 9.71 -17.76
CA VAL A 559 1.68 9.92 -17.60
C VAL A 559 1.16 9.48 -16.24
N ALA A 560 1.95 8.69 -15.50
CA ALA A 560 1.69 8.35 -14.10
C ALA A 560 2.99 7.97 -13.38
N HIS A 561 3.06 8.31 -12.09
CA HIS A 561 4.13 7.91 -11.18
C HIS A 561 3.56 7.21 -9.95
N LEU A 562 4.29 6.21 -9.46
CA LEU A 562 4.08 5.63 -8.14
C LEU A 562 5.41 5.81 -7.39
N ALA A 563 5.39 6.64 -6.36
CA ALA A 563 6.58 7.08 -5.65
C ALA A 563 6.27 7.30 -4.16
N SER A 564 7.31 7.35 -3.33
CA SER A 564 7.19 7.57 -1.88
C SER A 564 7.21 9.07 -1.57
N THR A 565 6.29 9.54 -0.72
CA THR A 565 6.22 10.93 -0.24
C THR A 565 7.26 11.25 0.82
N ARG A 566 7.75 10.22 1.51
CA ARG A 566 8.69 10.25 2.62
C ARG A 566 9.77 9.19 2.44
N ILE A 567 10.62 9.00 3.44
CA ILE A 567 11.59 7.91 3.49
C ILE A 567 10.92 6.55 3.24
N ALA A 568 11.57 5.73 2.41
CA ALA A 568 11.16 4.35 2.12
C ALA A 568 12.08 3.37 2.85
N TRP A 569 11.47 2.31 3.42
CA TRP A 569 12.15 1.29 4.21
C TRP A 569 12.20 -0.04 3.46
N GLY A 570 13.27 -0.82 3.68
CA GLY A 570 13.45 -2.14 3.06
C GLY A 570 14.07 -3.17 4.00
N TYR A 571 13.78 -4.44 3.77
CA TYR A 571 14.45 -5.54 4.47
C TYR A 571 15.71 -5.98 3.73
N VAL A 572 16.77 -6.30 4.47
CA VAL A 572 17.96 -6.95 3.92
C VAL A 572 17.78 -8.47 3.96
N GLY A 573 18.00 -9.14 2.84
CA GLY A 573 18.02 -10.59 2.72
C GLY A 573 17.01 -11.10 1.69
N SER A 574 17.49 -11.94 0.76
CA SER A 574 16.70 -12.48 -0.36
C SER A 574 15.44 -13.27 0.04
N TYR A 575 15.34 -13.68 1.30
CA TYR A 575 14.20 -14.41 1.88
C TYR A 575 13.08 -13.51 2.42
N TRP A 576 13.26 -12.19 2.40
CA TRP A 576 12.31 -11.18 2.91
C TRP A 576 11.68 -10.28 1.87
N PHE A 577 12.46 -9.86 0.88
CA PHE A 577 12.11 -8.65 0.12
C PHE A 577 10.84 -8.79 -0.74
N LEU A 578 10.41 -10.01 -1.09
CA LEU A 578 9.09 -10.28 -1.67
C LEU A 578 8.59 -11.67 -1.22
N ARG A 579 7.46 -11.72 -0.51
CA ARG A 579 6.70 -12.95 -0.24
C ARG A 579 5.27 -12.81 -0.72
#